data_AF-A0A7V8D9C4-F1
#
_entry.id   AF-A0A7V8D9C4-F1
#
_cell.length_a   1.000
_cell.length_b   1.000
_cell.length_c   1.000
_cell.angle_alpha   90.00
_cell.angle_beta   90.00
_cell.angle_gamma   90.00
#
_symmetry.space_group_name_H-M   'P 1'
#
loop_
_entity.id
_entity.type
_entity.pdbx_description
1 polymer ?
#
loop_
_entity_poly.entity_id
_entity_poly.type
_entity_poly.pdbx_seq_one_letter_code
_entity_poly.pdbx_strand_id
1 'polypeptide(L)' 'MVQYLVIDAPFLHKPSNRKVMAALNLKAPNCARFVGGCVRDAILGRKSTDIDIATWLLP' A
#
# COMPACT_ATOMS: atom_id res chain seq x y z
N MET A 1 -7.92 -24.06 -3.90
CA MET A 1 -8.13 -22.92 -2.98
C MET A 1 -6.84 -22.13 -2.95
N VAL A 2 -6.85 -20.87 -3.40
CA VAL A 2 -5.64 -20.02 -3.33
C VAL A 2 -5.63 -19.39 -1.93
N GLN A 3 -4.67 -19.78 -1.10
CA GLN A 3 -4.49 -19.15 0.20
C GLN A 3 -3.86 -17.77 -0.05
N TYR A 4 -4.63 -16.70 0.16
CA TYR A 4 -4.07 -15.35 0.13
C TYR A 4 -3.13 -15.20 1.32
N LEU A 5 -1.85 -14.92 1.05
CA LEU A 5 -0.91 -14.48 2.06
C LEU A 5 -1.42 -13.14 2.61
N VAL A 6 -1.82 -13.11 3.88
CA VAL A 6 -2.09 -11.85 4.58
C VAL A 6 -0.74 -11.25 4.94
N ILE A 7 -0.38 -10.19 4.23
CA ILE A 7 0.88 -9.46 4.45
C ILE A 7 0.62 -8.40 5.52
N ASP A 8 1.29 -8.50 6.66
CA ASP A 8 1.25 -7.50 7.73
C ASP A 8 2.60 -6.78 7.85
N ALA A 9 2.71 -5.61 7.23
CA ALA A 9 3.93 -4.81 7.20
C ALA A 9 3.76 -3.46 7.91
N PRO A 10 4.80 -2.94 8.61
CA PRO A 10 4.69 -1.72 9.40
C PRO A 10 4.17 -0.49 8.64
N PHE A 11 4.48 -0.38 7.34
CA PHE A 11 4.05 0.77 6.54
C PHE A 11 2.54 0.81 6.29
N LEU A 12 1.84 -0.33 6.36
CA LEU A 12 0.38 -0.38 6.27
C LEU A 12 -0.28 0.35 7.45
N HIS A 13 0.42 0.40 8.58
CA HIS A 13 -0.09 0.96 9.83
C HIS A 13 0.41 2.39 10.11
N LYS A 14 1.28 2.94 9.26
CA LYS A 14 1.80 4.29 9.47
C LYS A 14 0.68 5.32 9.28
N PRO A 15 0.42 6.23 10.24
CA PRO A 15 -0.67 7.20 10.12
C PRO A 15 -0.60 8.08 8.86
N SER A 16 0.61 8.47 8.43
CA SER A 16 0.81 9.24 7.20
C SER A 16 0.33 8.49 5.95
N ASN A 17 0.67 7.21 5.84
CA ASN A 17 0.35 6.39 4.67
C ASN A 17 -1.16 6.13 4.60
N ARG A 18 -1.79 5.85 5.75
CA ARG A 18 -3.25 5.72 5.83
C ARG A 18 -3.98 7.00 5.44
N LYS A 19 -3.45 8.18 5.80
CA LYS A 19 -4.03 9.47 5.39
C LYS A 19 -4.00 9.65 3.88
N VAL A 20 -2.89 9.31 3.21
CA VAL A 20 -2.80 9.39 1.75
C VAL A 20 -3.77 8.41 1.08
N MET A 21 -3.78 7.15 1.51
CA MET A 21 -4.69 6.13 0.98
C MET A 21 -6.16 6.53 1.17
N ALA A 22 -6.52 7.10 2.32
CA ALA A 22 -7.86 7.62 2.57
C ALA A 22 -8.19 8.79 1.63
N ALA A 23 -7.29 9.76 1.48
CA ALA A 23 -7.51 10.92 0.61
C ALA A 23 -7.74 10.51 -0.86
N LEU A 24 -6.97 9.54 -1.37
CA LEU A 24 -7.15 9.00 -2.72
C LEU A 24 -8.48 8.25 -2.82
N ASN A 25 -8.77 7.35 -1.87
CA ASN A 25 -10.00 6.55 -1.92
C ASN A 25 -11.29 7.36 -1.70
N LEU A 26 -11.21 8.58 -1.18
CA LEU A 26 -12.33 9.53 -1.17
C LEU A 26 -12.69 10.03 -2.58
N LYS A 27 -11.74 10.03 -3.53
CA LYS A 27 -11.98 10.44 -4.92
C LYS A 27 -12.58 9.32 -5.76
N ALA A 28 -12.15 8.08 -5.52
CA ALA A 28 -12.72 6.89 -6.14
C ALA A 28 -12.46 5.65 -5.26
N PRO A 29 -13.47 4.78 -5.04
CA PRO A 29 -13.29 3.57 -4.24
C PRO A 29 -12.17 2.67 -4.78
N ASN A 30 -11.27 2.22 -3.90
CA ASN A 30 -10.16 1.30 -4.21
C ASN A 30 -9.23 1.76 -5.35
N CYS A 31 -9.06 3.07 -5.51
CA CYS A 31 -8.28 3.66 -6.60
C CYS A 31 -6.77 3.66 -6.39
N ALA A 32 -6.31 3.34 -5.17
CA ALA A 32 -4.91 3.42 -4.79
C ALA A 32 -4.38 2.08 -4.30
N ARG A 33 -3.14 1.75 -4.64
CA ARG A 33 -2.42 0.55 -4.18
C ARG A 33 -0.99 0.90 -3.81
N PHE A 34 -0.48 0.25 -2.75
CA PHE A 34 0.95 0.17 -2.54
C PHE A 34 1.58 -0.67 -3.65
N VAL A 35 2.73 -0.25 -4.16
CA VAL A 35 3.41 -0.90 -5.28
C VAL A 35 4.92 -0.93 -5.07
N GLY A 36 5.66 -1.57 -5.97
CA GLY A 36 7.11 -1.46 -6.00
C GLY A 36 7.81 -2.16 -4.84
N GLY A 37 8.90 -1.53 -4.38
CA GLY A 37 9.83 -2.11 -3.41
C GLY A 37 9.19 -2.42 -2.06
N CYS A 38 8.27 -1.56 -1.58
CA CYS A 38 7.61 -1.77 -0.30
C CYS A 38 6.77 -3.06 -0.26
N VAL A 39 6.11 -3.41 -1.36
CA VAL A 39 5.32 -4.63 -1.48
C VAL A 39 6.22 -5.86 -1.55
N ARG A 40 7.28 -5.82 -2.38
CA ARG A 40 8.27 -6.90 -2.45
C ARG A 40 8.86 -7.18 -1.05
N ASP A 41 9.28 -6.13 -0.36
CA ASP A 41 9.92 -6.27 0.94
C ASP A 41 8.94 -6.83 1.98
N ALA A 42 7.68 -6.42 1.95
CA ALA A 42 6.64 -6.98 2.80
C ALA A 42 6.39 -8.48 2.56
N ILE A 43 6.34 -8.92 1.29
CA ILE A 43 6.23 -10.34 0.94
C ILE A 43 7.43 -11.14 1.48
N LEU A 44 8.62 -10.54 1.44
CA LEU A 44 9.87 -11.15 1.91
C LEU A 44 10.09 -11.01 3.43
N GLY A 45 9.15 -10.43 4.19
CA GLY A 45 9.31 -10.19 5.63
C GLY A 45 10.38 -9.15 5.99
N ARG A 46 10.73 -8.26 5.06
CA ARG A 46 11.72 -7.18 5.21
C ARG A 46 11.02 -5.86 5.50
N LYS A 47 11.70 -4.98 6.23
CA LYS A 47 11.22 -3.60 6.47
C LYS A 47 11.54 -2.74 5.25
N SER A 48 10.55 -2.03 4.73
CA SER A 48 10.76 -0.95 3.75
C SER A 48 10.59 0.42 4.41
N THR A 49 11.48 1.35 4.06
CA THR A 49 11.37 2.78 4.37
C THR A 49 10.92 3.61 3.17
N ASP A 50 10.95 3.02 1.98
CA ASP A 50 10.58 3.66 0.71
C ASP A 50 9.20 3.16 0.27
N ILE A 51 8.22 4.07 0.19
CA ILE A 51 6.79 3.73 0.06
C ILE A 51 6.22 4.37 -1.20
N ASP A 52 5.96 3.53 -2.19
CA ASP A 52 5.29 3.92 -3.42
C ASP A 52 3.78 3.64 -3.38
N ILE A 53 3.00 4.60 -3.85
CA ILE A 53 1.55 4.47 -4.05
C ILE A 53 1.24 4.79 -5.50
N ALA A 54 0.62 3.84 -6.21
CA ALA A 54 0.06 4.07 -7.53
C ALA A 54 -1.44 4.33 -7.43
N THR A 55 -1.94 5.23 -8.28
CA THR A 55 -3.37 5.48 -8.47
C THR A 55 -3.70 5.65 -9.94
N TRP A 56 -4.92 5.32 -10.34
CA TRP A 56 -5.46 5.62 -11.67
C TRP A 56 -6.10 7.01 -11.79
N LEU A 57 -6.04 7.83 -10.73
CA LEU A 57 -6.41 9.24 -10.83
C LEU A 57 -5.41 9.97 -11.73
N LEU A 58 -5.88 10.92 -12.52
CA LEU A 58 -5.00 11.80 -13.29
C LEU A 58 -4.26 12.76 -12.33
N PRO A 59 -3.00 13.13 -12.65
CA PRO A 59 -2.24 14.12 -11.88
C PRO A 59 -2.93 15.48 -11.77
#